data_AF-A0A1H1T1N7-F1
#
_entry.id   AF-A0A1H1T1N7-F1
#
_cell.length_a   1.000
_cell.length_b   1.000
_cell.length_c   1.000
_cell.angle_alpha   90.00
_cell.angle_beta   90.00
_cell.angle_gamma   90.00
#
_symmetry.space_group_name_H-M   'P 1'
#
loop_
_entity.id
_entity.type
_entity.pdbx_description
1 polymer ?
#
loop_
_entity_poly.entity_id
_entity_poly.type
_entity_poly.pdbx_seq_one_letter_code
_entity_poly.pdbx_strand_id
1 'polypeptide(L)'
;MCAALLPLTVAGMFSVAGCGSLADQDLVRCLAPENRSRMVAAAEALAVAAPAADGTHVVVGKKVLTLAEWRKQRADDFDRTCLALPVPAGGGGGGDSSPWIAAIFALLAAIVGAIMTAATTGFLAGAGRRRLAADQVTGLAEALHTAAGAYLAGWRGQGDKQDPDSVVAAARRLDGALRAIEVEHRQWVLASDLRAALETFPITDGLRLQARTPAEQAAILADTEERTDRLVRGTRRLAGAMRRPERHPLHLRRPLPD
;
A
#
# COMPACT_ATOMS: atom_id res chain seq x y z
N MET A 1 -57.17 -8.12 -13.87
CA MET A 1 -57.14 -8.37 -15.32
C MET A 1 -55.71 -8.69 -15.72
N CYS A 2 -55.53 -9.82 -16.41
CA CYS A 2 -54.35 -10.39 -17.09
C CYS A 2 -52.97 -10.26 -16.41
N ALA A 3 -52.42 -11.28 -15.74
CA ALA A 3 -51.97 -12.58 -16.27
C ALA A 3 -50.96 -12.47 -17.42
N ALA A 4 -49.69 -12.77 -17.11
CA ALA A 4 -48.71 -13.30 -18.07
C ALA A 4 -47.65 -14.12 -17.30
N LEU A 5 -47.99 -15.38 -17.07
CA LEU A 5 -47.04 -16.47 -16.84
C LEU A 5 -46.38 -16.81 -18.18
N LEU A 6 -45.05 -16.81 -18.25
CA LEU A 6 -44.31 -17.55 -19.27
C LEU A 6 -43.11 -18.24 -18.60
N PRO A 7 -43.13 -19.59 -18.51
CA PRO A 7 -41.97 -20.38 -18.16
C PRO A 7 -41.17 -20.63 -19.44
N LEU A 8 -39.96 -20.10 -19.54
CA LEU A 8 -39.00 -20.54 -20.55
C LEU A 8 -38.04 -21.53 -19.90
N THR A 9 -38.50 -22.77 -19.86
CA THR A 9 -37.69 -23.98 -19.67
C THR A 9 -36.73 -24.12 -20.84
N VAL A 10 -35.51 -23.61 -20.70
CA VAL A 10 -34.39 -24.06 -21.54
C VAL A 10 -33.88 -25.35 -20.93
N ALA A 11 -34.32 -26.46 -21.52
CA ALA A 11 -33.70 -27.77 -21.40
C ALA A 11 -32.28 -27.69 -22.00
N GLY A 12 -31.33 -27.23 -21.18
CA GLY A 12 -29.91 -27.22 -21.50
C GLY A 12 -29.26 -28.47 -20.94
N MET A 13 -29.05 -29.46 -21.81
CA MET A 13 -28.06 -30.54 -21.77
C MET A 13 -27.45 -30.86 -20.39
N PHE A 14 -27.82 -32.03 -19.87
CA PHE A 14 -27.04 -32.75 -18.87
C PHE A 14 -25.60 -32.92 -19.38
N SER A 15 -24.69 -32.06 -18.93
CA SER A 15 -23.28 -32.38 -18.89
C SER A 15 -23.14 -33.59 -17.99
N VAL A 16 -22.92 -34.76 -18.60
CA VAL A 16 -22.45 -35.94 -17.89
C VAL A 16 -21.06 -35.59 -17.42
N ALA A 17 -21.02 -34.98 -16.24
CA ALA A 17 -19.80 -34.66 -15.54
C ALA A 17 -19.08 -35.98 -15.26
N GLY A 18 -17.98 -36.21 -15.97
CA GLY A 18 -16.88 -37.06 -15.49
C GLY A 18 -16.23 -36.41 -14.28
N CYS A 19 -17.00 -36.17 -13.22
CA CYS A 19 -16.57 -35.62 -11.94
C CYS A 19 -16.28 -36.80 -11.02
N GLY A 20 -15.02 -37.22 -10.92
CA GLY A 20 -14.67 -38.24 -9.93
C GLY A 20 -13.18 -38.45 -9.76
N SER A 21 -12.44 -38.75 -10.83
CA SER A 21 -11.07 -39.26 -10.65
C SER A 21 -9.99 -38.20 -10.50
N LEU A 22 -10.10 -37.07 -11.20
CA LEU A 22 -9.06 -36.02 -11.19
C LEU A 22 -9.02 -35.24 -9.86
N ALA A 23 -10.20 -35.01 -9.26
CA ALA A 23 -10.31 -34.31 -7.98
C ALA A 23 -9.70 -35.09 -6.81
N ASP A 24 -9.87 -36.42 -6.81
CA ASP A 24 -9.32 -37.28 -5.76
C ASP A 24 -7.79 -37.39 -5.85
N GLN A 25 -7.23 -37.42 -7.07
CA GLN A 25 -5.78 -37.48 -7.26
C GLN A 25 -5.09 -36.18 -6.83
N ASP A 26 -5.64 -35.02 -7.19
CA ASP A 26 -5.12 -33.72 -6.75
C ASP A 26 -5.23 -33.55 -5.23
N LEU A 27 -6.34 -34.02 -4.65
CA LEU A 27 -6.52 -34.02 -3.20
C LEU A 27 -5.48 -34.87 -2.48
N VAL A 28 -5.27 -36.11 -2.92
CA VAL A 28 -4.26 -37.01 -2.34
C VAL A 28 -2.88 -36.37 -2.45
N ARG A 29 -2.56 -35.73 -3.58
CA ARG A 29 -1.31 -34.97 -3.74
C ARG A 29 -1.21 -33.83 -2.72
N CYS A 30 -2.22 -32.99 -2.60
CA CYS A 30 -2.18 -31.82 -1.71
C CYS A 30 -2.16 -32.20 -0.21
N LEU A 31 -2.71 -33.36 0.15
CA LEU A 31 -2.68 -33.87 1.53
C LEU A 31 -1.47 -34.77 1.84
N ALA A 32 -0.65 -35.10 0.84
CA ALA A 32 0.54 -35.92 1.03
C ALA A 32 1.51 -35.28 2.04
N PRO A 33 2.11 -36.05 2.96
CA PRO A 33 3.03 -35.54 3.99
C PRO A 33 4.11 -34.59 3.46
N GLU A 34 4.69 -34.92 2.31
CA GLU A 34 5.74 -34.17 1.61
C GLU A 34 5.27 -32.80 1.08
N ASN A 35 3.97 -32.60 0.89
CA ASN A 35 3.40 -31.35 0.38
C ASN A 35 2.83 -30.45 1.49
N ARG A 36 2.80 -30.90 2.76
CA ARG A 36 2.17 -30.13 3.86
C ARG A 36 2.77 -28.74 4.07
N SER A 37 4.09 -28.64 4.17
CA SER A 37 4.77 -27.35 4.33
C SER A 37 4.60 -26.46 3.09
N ARG A 38 4.56 -27.05 1.89
CA ARG A 38 4.30 -26.33 0.64
C ARG A 38 2.88 -25.79 0.56
N MET A 39 1.89 -26.55 1.01
CA MET A 39 0.50 -26.08 1.13
C MET A 39 0.39 -24.90 2.10
N VAL A 40 1.05 -24.95 3.24
CA VAL A 40 1.07 -23.85 4.22
C VAL A 40 1.72 -22.59 3.61
N ALA A 41 2.88 -22.74 2.96
CA ALA A 41 3.56 -21.62 2.31
C ALA A 41 2.73 -21.02 1.16
N ALA A 42 2.04 -21.84 0.37
CA ALA A 42 1.15 -21.38 -0.69
C ALA A 42 -0.09 -20.66 -0.12
N ALA A 43 -0.63 -21.13 1.00
CA ALA A 43 -1.75 -20.47 1.69
C ALA A 43 -1.36 -19.08 2.23
N GLU A 44 -0.14 -18.95 2.77
CA GLU A 44 0.43 -17.68 3.22
C GLU A 44 0.65 -16.72 2.05
N ALA A 45 1.26 -17.20 0.96
CA ALA A 45 1.50 -16.39 -0.25
C ALA A 45 0.21 -15.87 -0.89
N LEU A 46 -0.88 -16.65 -0.83
CA LEU A 46 -2.20 -16.25 -1.30
C LEU A 46 -3.00 -15.41 -0.28
N ALA A 47 -2.43 -15.16 0.91
CA ALA A 47 -3.05 -14.47 2.03
C ALA A 47 -4.41 -15.07 2.47
N VAL A 48 -4.58 -16.38 2.30
CA VAL A 48 -5.82 -17.09 2.70
C VAL A 48 -5.69 -17.75 4.08
N ALA A 49 -4.47 -18.03 4.54
CA ALA A 49 -4.18 -18.49 5.90
C ALA A 49 -2.74 -18.15 6.31
N ALA A 50 -2.46 -18.08 7.62
CA ALA A 50 -1.10 -17.89 8.14
C ALA A 50 -0.47 -19.24 8.53
N PRO A 51 0.87 -19.37 8.59
CA PRO A 51 1.52 -20.58 9.08
C PRO A 51 1.37 -20.73 10.60
N ALA A 52 1.15 -21.95 11.08
CA ALA A 52 1.31 -22.28 12.49
C ALA A 52 2.79 -22.45 12.86
N ALA A 53 3.11 -22.47 14.16
CA ALA A 53 4.48 -22.57 14.65
C ALA A 53 5.21 -23.85 14.22
N ASP A 54 4.49 -24.94 13.94
CA ASP A 54 5.05 -26.21 13.48
C ASP A 54 5.30 -26.26 11.95
N GLY A 55 4.89 -25.24 11.20
CA GLY A 55 5.07 -25.16 9.75
C GLY A 55 4.28 -26.18 8.91
N THR A 56 3.36 -26.93 9.52
CA THR A 56 2.54 -27.96 8.84
C THR A 56 1.03 -27.76 9.01
N HIS A 57 0.63 -26.90 9.95
CA HIS A 57 -0.75 -26.45 10.15
C HIS A 57 -0.92 -25.00 9.69
N VAL A 58 -2.18 -24.62 9.46
CA VAL A 58 -2.54 -23.25 9.10
C VAL A 58 -3.31 -22.59 10.24
N VAL A 59 -3.16 -21.28 10.39
CA VAL A 59 -3.93 -20.45 11.30
C VAL A 59 -4.94 -19.64 10.50
N VAL A 60 -6.22 -19.89 10.74
CA VAL A 60 -7.34 -19.13 10.16
C VAL A 60 -8.06 -18.42 11.30
N GLY A 61 -7.92 -17.10 11.35
CA GLY A 61 -8.36 -16.30 12.48
C GLY A 61 -7.54 -16.61 13.74
N LYS A 62 -8.16 -17.23 14.75
CA LYS A 62 -7.51 -17.63 16.02
C LYS A 62 -7.39 -19.14 16.19
N LYS A 63 -7.73 -19.92 15.16
CA LYS A 63 -7.74 -21.38 15.21
C LYS A 63 -6.58 -21.94 14.40
N VAL A 64 -5.83 -22.85 15.01
CA VAL A 64 -4.87 -23.70 14.31
C VAL A 64 -5.65 -24.90 13.76
N LEU A 65 -5.54 -25.14 12.46
CA LEU A 65 -6.25 -26.18 11.75
C LEU A 65 -5.24 -27.09 11.02
N THR A 66 -5.51 -28.39 11.04
CA THR A 66 -4.89 -29.33 10.09
C THR A 66 -5.36 -29.00 8.67
N LEU A 67 -4.60 -29.40 7.65
CA LEU A 67 -5.01 -29.21 6.26
C LEU A 67 -6.36 -29.87 5.94
N ALA A 68 -6.66 -31.01 6.58
CA ALA A 68 -7.94 -31.69 6.43
C ALA A 68 -9.11 -30.92 7.07
N GLU A 69 -8.90 -30.34 8.26
CA GLU A 69 -9.90 -29.48 8.90
C GLU A 69 -10.10 -28.17 8.16
N TRP A 70 -9.02 -27.58 7.66
CA TRP A 70 -9.06 -26.36 6.85
C TRP A 70 -9.90 -26.58 5.60
N ARG A 71 -9.69 -27.68 4.87
CA ARG A 71 -10.52 -28.06 3.71
C ARG A 71 -12.00 -28.17 4.07
N LYS A 72 -12.34 -28.83 5.18
CA LYS A 72 -13.74 -28.97 5.61
C LYS A 72 -14.40 -27.62 5.92
N GLN A 73 -13.64 -26.67 6.47
CA GLN A 73 -14.16 -25.36 6.88
C GLN A 73 -14.12 -24.30 5.77
N ARG A 74 -13.18 -24.42 4.83
CA ARG A 74 -12.82 -23.41 3.81
C ARG A 74 -12.41 -24.10 2.50
N ALA A 75 -13.32 -24.88 1.91
CA ALA A 75 -13.03 -25.71 0.73
C ALA A 75 -12.47 -24.90 -0.44
N ASP A 76 -13.09 -23.75 -0.77
CA ASP A 76 -12.67 -22.92 -1.90
C ASP A 76 -11.23 -22.38 -1.76
N ASP A 77 -10.86 -21.95 -0.54
CA ASP A 77 -9.50 -21.47 -0.27
C ASP A 77 -8.49 -22.62 -0.36
N PHE A 78 -8.84 -23.79 0.18
CA PHE A 78 -8.01 -24.99 0.11
C PHE A 78 -7.78 -25.42 -1.34
N ASP A 79 -8.84 -25.49 -2.15
CA ASP A 79 -8.77 -25.93 -3.54
C ASP A 79 -7.96 -24.94 -4.39
N ARG A 80 -8.17 -23.64 -4.18
CA ARG A 80 -7.35 -22.59 -4.81
C ARG A 80 -5.87 -22.70 -4.45
N THR A 81 -5.55 -22.99 -3.19
CA THR A 81 -4.16 -23.21 -2.76
C THR A 81 -3.58 -24.52 -3.32
N CYS A 82 -4.38 -25.58 -3.40
CA CYS A 82 -3.98 -26.87 -3.96
C CYS A 82 -3.65 -26.75 -5.47
N LEU A 83 -4.43 -25.96 -6.22
CA LEU A 83 -4.15 -25.64 -7.63
C LEU A 83 -2.90 -24.77 -7.82
N ALA A 84 -2.51 -24.00 -6.80
CA ALA A 84 -1.30 -23.19 -6.84
C ALA A 84 -0.02 -23.99 -6.57
N LEU A 85 -0.13 -25.25 -6.10
CA LEU A 85 1.05 -26.10 -5.94
C LEU A 85 1.62 -26.49 -7.30
N PRO A 86 2.94 -26.34 -7.51
CA PRO A 86 3.57 -26.83 -8.72
C PRO A 86 3.40 -28.34 -8.78
N VAL A 87 2.81 -28.84 -9.87
CA VAL A 87 2.79 -30.27 -10.16
C VAL A 87 4.26 -30.68 -10.31
N PRO A 88 4.78 -31.61 -9.47
CA PRO A 88 6.12 -32.10 -9.68
C PRO A 88 6.17 -32.64 -11.11
N ALA A 89 7.03 -32.07 -11.94
CA ALA A 89 7.23 -32.56 -13.30
C ALA A 89 7.51 -34.05 -13.17
N GLY A 90 6.54 -34.89 -13.56
CA GLY A 90 6.58 -36.31 -13.29
C GLY A 90 7.92 -36.84 -13.74
N GLY A 91 8.62 -37.54 -12.85
CA GLY A 91 9.91 -38.13 -13.14
C GLY A 91 9.79 -38.89 -14.46
N GLY A 92 10.39 -38.32 -15.51
CA GLY A 92 10.33 -38.88 -16.85
C GLY A 92 10.83 -40.30 -16.77
N GLY A 93 9.92 -41.25 -16.98
CA GLY A 93 10.29 -42.63 -17.24
C GLY A 93 11.31 -42.62 -18.37
N GLY A 94 12.46 -43.25 -18.12
CA GLY A 94 13.64 -43.20 -18.97
C GLY A 94 13.32 -43.38 -20.45
N GLY A 95 13.24 -42.25 -21.15
CA GLY A 95 13.22 -42.18 -22.60
C GLY A 95 14.22 -41.10 -22.96
N ASP A 96 15.23 -41.48 -23.74
CA ASP A 96 16.37 -40.68 -24.21
C ASP A 96 16.03 -39.19 -24.34
N SER A 97 16.19 -38.47 -23.24
CA SER A 97 15.72 -37.10 -23.13
C SER A 97 16.76 -36.23 -23.80
N SER A 98 16.44 -35.81 -25.02
CA SER A 98 17.28 -34.97 -25.84
C SER A 98 17.80 -33.76 -25.03
N PRO A 99 19.11 -33.48 -25.03
CA PRO A 99 19.75 -32.55 -24.09
C PRO A 99 19.20 -31.12 -24.11
N TRP A 100 18.45 -30.74 -25.15
CA TRP A 100 17.82 -29.42 -25.25
C TRP A 100 16.64 -29.23 -24.29
N ILE A 101 15.94 -30.29 -23.88
CA ILE A 101 14.79 -30.18 -22.96
C ILE A 101 15.27 -29.77 -21.55
N ALA A 102 16.37 -30.37 -21.08
CA ALA A 102 16.99 -29.99 -19.81
C ALA A 102 17.46 -28.52 -19.81
N ALA A 103 17.97 -28.03 -20.93
CA ALA A 103 18.38 -26.63 -21.08
C ALA A 103 17.18 -25.67 -20.99
N ILE A 104 16.02 -26.02 -21.55
CA ILE A 104 14.81 -25.20 -21.46
C ILE A 104 14.30 -25.11 -20.02
N PHE A 105 14.29 -26.21 -19.26
CA PHE A 105 13.86 -26.19 -17.86
C PHE A 105 14.82 -25.41 -16.96
N ALA A 106 16.13 -25.52 -17.19
CA ALA A 106 17.13 -24.72 -16.49
C ALA A 106 16.94 -23.22 -16.78
N LEU A 107 16.65 -22.86 -18.03
CA LEU A 107 16.36 -21.48 -18.42
C LEU A 107 15.07 -20.95 -17.77
N LEU A 108 14.00 -21.76 -17.74
CA LEU A 108 12.73 -21.37 -17.09
C LEU A 108 12.90 -21.18 -15.58
N ALA A 109 13.62 -22.08 -14.90
CA ALA A 109 13.92 -21.94 -13.47
C ALA A 109 14.73 -20.66 -13.18
N ALA A 110 15.72 -20.35 -14.03
CA ALA A 110 16.47 -19.11 -13.93
C ALA A 110 15.60 -17.86 -14.15
N ILE A 111 14.65 -17.91 -15.10
CA ILE A 111 13.69 -16.82 -15.34
C ILE A 111 12.77 -16.62 -14.14
N VAL A 112 12.20 -17.70 -13.58
CA VAL A 112 11.33 -17.60 -12.39
C VAL A 112 12.09 -17.08 -11.18
N GLY A 113 13.31 -17.58 -10.95
CA GLY A 113 14.21 -17.06 -9.91
C GLY A 113 14.52 -15.57 -10.11
N ALA A 114 14.76 -15.14 -11.34
CA ALA A 114 15.00 -13.75 -11.68
C ALA A 114 13.76 -12.87 -11.48
N ILE A 115 12.55 -13.36 -11.83
CA ILE A 115 11.28 -12.63 -11.62
C ILE A 115 10.99 -12.48 -10.12
N MET A 116 11.13 -13.55 -9.33
CA MET A 116 10.95 -13.50 -7.87
C MET A 116 11.98 -12.57 -7.21
N THR A 117 13.23 -12.61 -7.66
CA THR A 117 14.29 -11.70 -7.18
C THR A 117 14.01 -10.26 -7.60
N ALA A 118 13.55 -10.01 -8.82
CA ALA A 118 13.17 -8.68 -9.30
C ALA A 118 11.93 -8.15 -8.57
N ALA A 119 10.95 -9.00 -8.26
CA ALA A 119 9.75 -8.63 -7.52
C ALA A 119 10.09 -8.26 -6.07
N THR A 120 10.91 -9.05 -5.38
CA THR A 120 11.35 -8.74 -4.02
C THR A 120 12.24 -7.49 -3.97
N THR A 121 13.16 -7.35 -4.94
CA THR A 121 14.01 -6.15 -5.08
C THR A 121 13.16 -4.92 -5.39
N GLY A 122 12.16 -5.04 -6.25
CA GLY A 122 11.22 -3.97 -6.59
C GLY A 122 10.34 -3.55 -5.40
N PHE A 123 9.90 -4.51 -4.59
CA PHE A 123 9.09 -4.24 -3.39
C PHE A 123 9.93 -3.53 -2.31
N LEU A 124 11.14 -3.99 -2.06
CA LEU A 124 12.08 -3.37 -1.12
C LEU A 124 12.52 -1.97 -1.60
N ALA A 125 12.81 -1.82 -2.89
CA ALA A 125 13.12 -0.52 -3.49
C ALA A 125 11.92 0.45 -3.45
N GLY A 126 10.70 -0.05 -3.59
CA GLY A 126 9.47 0.73 -3.43
C GLY A 126 9.22 1.17 -1.99
N ALA A 127 9.47 0.30 -1.01
CA ALA A 127 9.36 0.65 0.41
C ALA A 127 10.42 1.67 0.83
N GLY A 128 11.66 1.53 0.34
CA GLY A 128 12.75 2.47 0.59
C GLY A 128 12.45 3.87 0.04
N ARG A 129 12.01 3.96 -1.23
CA ARG A 129 11.63 5.24 -1.86
C ARG A 129 10.51 5.96 -1.11
N ARG A 130 9.49 5.23 -0.66
CA ARG A 130 8.38 5.82 0.13
C ARG A 130 8.84 6.36 1.49
N ARG A 131 9.76 5.68 2.17
CA ARG A 131 10.35 6.18 3.43
C ARG A 131 11.16 7.45 3.20
N LEU A 132 12.02 7.46 2.18
CA LEU A 132 12.82 8.63 1.81
C LEU A 132 11.94 9.82 1.47
N ALA A 133 10.89 9.63 0.67
CA ALA A 133 9.95 10.69 0.34
C ALA A 133 9.18 11.20 1.57
N ALA A 134 8.79 10.30 2.49
CA ALA A 134 8.16 10.67 3.76
C ALA A 134 9.09 11.50 4.66
N ASP A 135 10.36 11.11 4.75
CA ASP A 135 11.38 11.85 5.50
C ASP A 135 11.65 13.22 4.86
N GLN A 136 11.73 13.28 3.52
CA GLN A 136 11.93 14.51 2.77
C GLN A 136 10.79 15.52 3.02
N VAL A 137 9.53 15.11 2.91
CA VAL A 137 8.40 16.01 3.16
C VAL A 137 8.34 16.47 4.61
N THR A 138 8.69 15.59 5.56
CA THR A 138 8.77 15.97 6.98
C THR A 138 9.85 17.04 7.20
N GLY A 139 11.06 16.82 6.64
CA GLY A 139 12.16 17.78 6.74
C GLY A 139 11.86 19.13 6.06
N LEU A 140 11.17 19.12 4.92
CA LEU A 140 10.73 20.35 4.25
C LEU A 140 9.67 21.12 5.07
N ALA A 141 8.75 20.41 5.72
CA ALA A 141 7.78 21.04 6.62
C ALA A 141 8.44 21.65 7.87
N GLU A 142 9.45 20.98 8.43
CA GLU A 142 10.23 21.50 9.56
C GLU A 142 11.09 22.71 9.16
N ALA A 143 11.64 22.70 7.94
CA ALA A 143 12.33 23.86 7.38
C ALA A 143 11.40 25.07 7.21
N LEU A 144 10.17 24.86 6.72
CA LEU A 144 9.14 25.89 6.65
C LEU A 144 8.79 26.43 8.04
N HIS A 145 8.57 25.54 9.01
CA HIS A 145 8.25 25.92 10.38
C HIS A 145 9.36 26.75 11.03
N THR A 146 10.61 26.35 10.83
CA THR A 146 11.78 27.09 11.34
C THR A 146 11.89 28.47 10.70
N ALA A 147 11.73 28.56 9.38
CA ALA A 147 11.79 29.83 8.65
C ALA A 147 10.62 30.76 9.07
N ALA A 148 9.41 30.23 9.18
CA ALA A 148 8.26 30.98 9.65
C ALA A 148 8.47 31.47 11.10
N GLY A 149 8.92 30.59 12.00
CA GLY A 149 9.16 30.94 13.40
C GLY A 149 10.19 32.06 13.57
N ALA A 150 11.29 32.00 12.84
CA ALA A 150 12.32 33.02 12.90
C ALA A 150 11.90 34.33 12.20
N TYR A 151 11.10 34.28 11.12
CA TYR A 151 10.43 35.45 10.56
C TYR A 151 9.49 36.13 11.58
N LEU A 152 8.64 35.35 12.25
CA LEU A 152 7.72 35.85 13.28
C LEU A 152 8.47 36.42 14.50
N ALA A 153 9.58 35.81 14.91
CA ALA A 153 10.43 36.32 15.99
C ALA A 153 11.04 37.70 15.65
N GLY A 154 11.47 37.91 14.40
CA GLY A 154 11.94 39.22 13.91
C GLY A 154 10.85 40.30 14.00
N TRP A 155 9.59 39.95 13.73
CA TRP A 155 8.45 40.87 13.89
C TRP A 155 8.12 41.22 15.34
N ARG A 156 8.44 40.32 16.28
CA ARG A 156 8.30 40.56 17.73
C ARG A 156 9.48 41.35 18.31
N GLY A 157 10.48 41.70 17.50
CA GLY A 157 11.72 42.35 17.97
C GLY A 157 12.65 41.41 18.74
N GLN A 158 12.48 40.08 18.60
CA GLN A 158 13.23 39.06 19.32
C GLN A 158 14.39 38.46 18.49
N GLY A 159 14.83 39.15 17.44
CA GLY A 159 15.92 38.71 16.58
C GLY A 159 16.07 39.58 15.34
N ASP A 160 17.03 39.25 14.49
CA ASP A 160 17.19 39.90 13.20
C ASP A 160 15.97 39.66 12.32
N LYS A 161 15.52 40.70 11.62
CA LYS A 161 14.41 40.60 10.65
C LYS A 161 14.85 39.67 9.53
N GLN A 162 14.37 38.43 9.60
CA GLN A 162 14.60 37.47 8.53
C GLN A 162 13.88 37.89 7.25
N ASP A 163 14.53 37.57 6.14
CA ASP A 163 14.03 37.82 4.80
C ASP A 163 12.76 36.99 4.54
N PRO A 164 11.61 37.60 4.19
CA PRO A 164 10.40 36.87 3.81
C PRO A 164 10.64 35.87 2.67
N ASP A 165 11.63 36.11 1.81
CA ASP A 165 11.96 35.21 0.70
C ASP A 165 12.41 33.83 1.18
N SER A 166 12.98 33.73 2.39
CA SER A 166 13.37 32.44 2.99
C SER A 166 12.16 31.55 3.27
N VAL A 167 11.07 32.14 3.74
CA VAL A 167 9.83 31.43 4.05
C VAL A 167 9.09 31.06 2.77
N VAL A 168 9.04 31.96 1.79
CA VAL A 168 8.50 31.69 0.44
C VAL A 168 9.27 30.55 -0.24
N ALA A 169 10.60 30.55 -0.15
CA ALA A 169 11.43 29.49 -0.71
C ALA A 169 11.16 28.14 -0.04
N ALA A 170 11.00 28.12 1.29
CA ALA A 170 10.66 26.90 2.02
C ALA A 170 9.25 26.38 1.63
N ALA A 171 8.27 27.27 1.53
CA ALA A 171 6.91 26.93 1.13
C ALA A 171 6.86 26.35 -0.30
N ARG A 172 7.56 26.96 -1.26
CA ARG A 172 7.64 26.45 -2.65
C ARG A 172 8.28 25.08 -2.75
N ARG A 173 9.34 24.81 -1.95
CA ARG A 173 9.96 23.49 -1.91
C ARG A 173 9.00 22.43 -1.37
N LEU A 174 8.23 22.77 -0.32
CA LEU A 174 7.22 21.89 0.24
C LEU A 174 6.08 21.63 -0.76
N ASP A 175 5.54 22.67 -1.42
CA ASP A 175 4.51 22.52 -2.47
C ASP A 175 4.98 21.62 -3.61
N GLY A 176 6.22 21.79 -4.08
CA GLY A 176 6.80 20.93 -5.12
C GLY A 176 6.84 19.46 -4.72
N ALA A 177 7.20 19.17 -3.47
CA ALA A 177 7.21 17.79 -2.96
C ALA A 177 5.78 17.22 -2.80
N LEU A 178 4.83 18.03 -2.32
CA LEU A 178 3.43 17.62 -2.20
C LEU A 178 2.78 17.37 -3.57
N ARG A 179 3.10 18.18 -4.59
CA ARG A 179 2.62 17.98 -5.97
C ARG A 179 3.13 16.66 -6.54
N ALA A 180 4.39 16.30 -6.29
CA ALA A 180 4.93 15.01 -6.72
C ALA A 180 4.16 13.84 -6.09
N ILE A 181 3.86 13.93 -4.79
CA ILE A 181 3.07 12.93 -4.06
C ILE A 181 1.64 12.85 -4.62
N GLU A 182 1.00 13.98 -4.91
CA GLU A 182 -0.36 14.03 -5.47
C GLU A 182 -0.42 13.32 -6.83
N VAL A 183 0.58 13.53 -7.70
CA VAL A 183 0.66 12.87 -9.00
C VAL A 183 0.80 11.36 -8.86
N GLU A 184 1.64 10.89 -7.94
CA GLU A 184 1.88 9.46 -7.66
C GLU A 184 0.71 8.80 -6.92
N HIS A 185 0.01 9.54 -6.06
CA HIS A 185 -1.03 9.06 -5.16
C HIS A 185 -2.32 9.88 -5.28
N ARG A 186 -2.88 9.98 -6.49
CA ARG A 186 -4.08 10.80 -6.80
C ARG A 186 -5.30 10.58 -5.89
N GLN A 187 -5.39 9.41 -5.27
CA GLN A 187 -6.48 9.06 -4.35
C GLN A 187 -6.32 9.61 -2.91
N TRP A 188 -5.19 10.28 -2.61
CA TRP A 188 -4.90 10.85 -1.29
C TRP A 188 -5.24 12.35 -1.26
N VAL A 189 -6.47 12.64 -0.84
CA VAL A 189 -7.01 14.01 -0.73
C VAL A 189 -6.17 14.88 0.22
N LEU A 190 -5.54 14.27 1.22
CA LEU A 190 -4.67 14.99 2.16
C LEU A 190 -3.53 15.77 1.47
N ALA A 191 -2.97 15.25 0.38
CA ALA A 191 -1.88 15.96 -0.32
C ALA A 191 -2.41 17.22 -1.03
N SER A 192 -3.56 17.13 -1.70
CA SER A 192 -4.20 18.30 -2.34
C SER A 192 -4.64 19.34 -1.31
N ASP A 193 -5.19 18.90 -0.16
CA ASP A 193 -5.60 19.82 0.91
C ASP A 193 -4.42 20.60 1.50
N LEU A 194 -3.29 19.92 1.70
CA LEU A 194 -2.06 20.58 2.17
C LEU A 194 -1.52 21.59 1.18
N ARG A 195 -1.65 21.32 -0.13
CA ARG A 195 -1.28 22.28 -1.18
C ARG A 195 -2.21 23.49 -1.18
N ALA A 196 -3.53 23.28 -1.12
CA ALA A 196 -4.49 24.38 -1.01
C ALA A 196 -4.25 25.24 0.25
N ALA A 197 -3.87 24.62 1.37
CA ALA A 197 -3.48 25.32 2.59
C ALA A 197 -2.17 26.13 2.43
N LEU A 198 -1.23 25.67 1.60
CA LEU A 198 -0.03 26.43 1.25
C LEU A 198 -0.32 27.59 0.29
N GLU A 199 -1.23 27.42 -0.66
CA GLU A 199 -1.63 28.48 -1.60
C GLU A 199 -2.33 29.64 -0.88
N THR A 200 -3.09 29.35 0.19
CA THR A 200 -3.74 30.35 1.06
C THR A 200 -2.85 30.83 2.21
N PHE A 201 -1.57 30.46 2.20
CA PHE A 201 -0.65 30.81 3.27
C PHE A 201 -0.27 32.30 3.17
N PRO A 202 -0.45 33.10 4.25
CA PRO A 202 -0.41 34.56 4.18
C PRO A 202 0.95 35.15 3.79
N ILE A 203 1.99 34.32 3.72
CA ILE A 203 3.37 34.76 3.48
C ILE A 203 3.64 35.01 1.99
N THR A 204 2.93 34.34 1.07
CA THR A 204 3.20 34.43 -0.37
C THR A 204 2.72 35.71 -1.04
N ASP A 205 1.66 36.36 -0.53
CA ASP A 205 1.09 37.60 -1.13
C ASP A 205 1.55 38.88 -0.45
N GLY A 206 2.54 38.78 0.43
CA GLY A 206 3.12 39.94 1.08
C GLY A 206 2.52 40.19 2.45
N LEU A 207 3.07 39.46 3.42
CA LEU A 207 3.21 39.90 4.81
C LEU A 207 4.06 41.18 4.95
N ARG A 208 4.16 42.01 3.89
CA ARG A 208 4.33 43.45 3.98
C ARG A 208 3.09 44.01 4.69
N LEU A 209 3.10 43.85 6.00
CA LEU A 209 2.10 44.29 6.94
C LEU A 209 1.66 45.72 6.62
N GLN A 210 0.44 45.84 6.11
CA GLN A 210 -0.40 47.01 6.31
C GLN A 210 -1.14 46.94 7.65
N ALA A 211 -0.72 46.10 8.60
CA ALA A 211 -1.34 46.08 9.92
C ALA A 211 -1.25 47.48 10.51
N ARG A 212 -2.42 48.09 10.72
CA ARG A 212 -2.53 49.48 11.15
C ARG A 212 -2.38 49.60 12.66
N THR A 213 -2.55 48.48 13.37
CA THR A 213 -2.57 48.44 14.83
C THR A 213 -1.75 47.27 15.39
N PRO A 214 -1.22 47.38 16.61
CA PRO A 214 -0.54 46.27 17.29
C PRO A 214 -1.43 45.03 17.51
N ALA A 215 -2.73 45.22 17.72
CA ALA A 215 -3.68 44.13 17.92
C ALA A 215 -3.88 43.32 16.63
N GLU A 216 -4.01 44.00 15.48
CA GLU A 216 -4.09 43.37 14.17
C GLU A 216 -2.81 42.60 13.84
N GLN A 217 -1.65 43.18 14.14
CA GLN A 217 -0.37 42.50 13.98
C GLN A 217 -0.32 41.22 14.84
N ALA A 218 -0.71 41.29 16.11
CA ALA A 218 -0.73 40.11 17.00
C ALA A 218 -1.66 39.00 16.47
N ALA A 219 -2.82 39.36 15.95
CA ALA A 219 -3.76 38.40 15.36
C ALA A 219 -3.18 37.71 14.10
N ILE A 220 -2.53 38.47 13.21
CA ILE A 220 -1.88 37.93 12.01
C ILE A 220 -0.74 36.97 12.40
N LEU A 221 0.08 37.35 13.38
CA LEU A 221 1.18 36.50 13.85
C LEU A 221 0.64 35.18 14.44
N ALA A 222 -0.42 35.23 15.24
CA ALA A 222 -1.04 34.05 15.83
C ALA A 222 -1.67 33.12 14.78
N ASP A 223 -2.42 33.67 13.83
CA ASP A 223 -3.00 32.89 12.71
C ASP A 223 -1.90 32.24 11.85
N THR A 224 -0.82 32.96 11.56
CA THR A 224 0.31 32.42 10.79
C THR A 224 0.98 31.25 11.52
N GLU A 225 1.17 31.38 12.83
CA GLU A 225 1.73 30.32 13.69
C GLU A 225 0.82 29.08 13.69
N GLU A 226 -0.49 29.27 13.91
CA GLU A 226 -1.45 28.17 13.89
C GLU A 226 -1.49 27.44 12.54
N ARG A 227 -1.52 28.18 11.43
CA ARG A 227 -1.51 27.60 10.06
C ARG A 227 -0.24 26.81 9.79
N THR A 228 0.91 27.33 10.19
CA THR A 228 2.20 26.64 10.05
C THR A 228 2.19 25.32 10.82
N ASP A 229 1.72 25.35 12.06
CA ASP A 229 1.58 24.17 12.91
C ASP A 229 0.61 23.14 12.34
N ARG A 230 -0.51 23.60 11.79
CA ARG A 230 -1.51 22.76 11.11
C ARG A 230 -0.91 22.07 9.89
N LEU A 231 -0.14 22.79 9.06
CA LEU A 231 0.60 22.25 7.92
C LEU A 231 1.60 21.17 8.37
N VAL A 232 2.42 21.43 9.39
CA VAL A 232 3.39 20.46 9.92
C VAL A 232 2.70 19.20 10.45
N ARG A 233 1.58 19.34 11.17
CA ARG A 233 0.81 18.17 11.64
C ARG A 233 0.24 17.38 10.46
N GLY A 234 -0.28 18.06 9.44
CA GLY A 234 -0.82 17.42 8.25
C GLY A 234 0.26 16.69 7.42
N THR A 235 1.43 17.28 7.23
CA THR A 235 2.56 16.63 6.53
C THR A 235 3.10 15.44 7.32
N ARG A 236 3.16 15.50 8.66
CA ARG A 236 3.50 14.33 9.50
C ARG A 236 2.48 13.20 9.36
N ARG A 237 1.17 13.52 9.28
CA ARG A 237 0.12 12.52 8.99
C ARG A 237 0.31 11.89 7.61
N LEU A 238 0.61 12.70 6.59
CA LEU A 238 0.91 12.23 5.24
C LEU A 238 2.17 11.34 5.21
N ALA A 239 3.25 11.74 5.88
CA ALA A 239 4.47 10.96 5.99
C ALA A 239 4.23 9.62 6.72
N GLY A 240 3.45 9.62 7.80
CA GLY A 240 3.03 8.40 8.50
C GLY A 240 2.24 7.46 7.58
N ALA A 241 1.36 8.03 6.75
CA ALA A 241 0.63 7.32 5.72
C ALA A 241 1.58 6.65 4.69
N MET A 242 2.54 7.39 4.14
CA MET A 242 3.53 6.86 3.20
C MET A 242 4.35 5.68 3.76
N ARG A 243 4.67 5.72 5.06
CA ARG A 243 5.46 4.66 5.72
C ARG A 243 4.66 3.37 5.96
N ARG A 244 3.32 3.42 5.99
CA ARG A 244 2.44 2.31 6.36
C ARG A 244 1.20 2.24 5.45
N PRO A 245 1.36 1.93 4.16
CA PRO A 245 0.27 1.97 3.19
C PRO A 245 -0.84 0.96 3.49
N GLU A 246 -0.51 -0.16 4.11
CA GLU A 246 -1.44 -1.28 4.34
C GLU A 246 -2.43 -1.02 5.48
N ARG A 247 -2.11 -0.05 6.34
CA ARG A 247 -2.99 0.34 7.46
C ARG A 247 -3.90 1.51 7.10
N HIS A 248 -4.01 1.87 5.83
CA HIS A 248 -4.73 3.07 5.42
C HIS A 248 -6.20 3.03 5.78
N PRO A 249 -6.61 3.88 6.74
CA PRO A 249 -8.01 3.99 7.04
C PRO A 249 -8.61 4.99 6.05
N LEU A 250 -9.89 4.82 5.74
CA LEU A 250 -10.67 5.65 4.82
C LEU A 250 -10.59 7.18 5.09
N HIS A 251 -10.01 7.61 6.21
CA HIS A 251 -9.85 9.01 6.58
C HIS A 251 -8.82 9.80 5.77
N LEU A 252 -7.92 9.18 4.99
CA LEU A 252 -7.10 9.94 4.02
C LEU A 252 -7.89 10.42 2.79
N ARG A 253 -9.16 9.96 2.67
CA ARG A 253 -10.14 10.53 1.74
C ARG A 253 -10.95 11.67 2.36
N ARG A 254 -10.86 11.89 3.67
CA ARG A 254 -11.61 12.97 4.33
C ARG A 254 -10.75 14.22 4.34
N PRO A 255 -11.36 15.39 4.10
CA PRO A 255 -10.65 16.64 4.11
C PRO A 255 -10.04 16.94 5.49
N LEU A 256 -8.99 17.75 5.52
CA LEU A 256 -8.43 18.27 6.76
C LEU A 256 -9.57 18.95 7.57
N PRO A 257 -9.74 18.66 8.88
CA PRO A 257 -10.70 19.41 9.68
C PRO A 257 -10.28 20.88 9.75
N ASP A 258 -11.25 21.76 9.52
CA ASP A 258 -11.14 23.22 9.68
C ASP A 258 -10.82 23.63 11.13
#